data_AF-A0A6P0LQK2-F1
#
_entry.id   AF-A0A6P0LQK2-F1
#
_cell.length_a   1.000
_cell.length_b   1.000
_cell.length_c   1.000
_cell.angle_alpha   90.00
_cell.angle_beta   90.00
_cell.angle_gamma   90.00
#
_symmetry.space_group_name_H-M   'P 1'
#
loop_
_entity.id
_entity.type
_entity.pdbx_description
1 polymer ?
#
loop_
_entity_poly.entity_id
_entity_poly.type
_entity_poly.pdbx_seq_one_letter_code
_entity_poly.pdbx_strand_id
1 'polypeptide(L)'
;TLAPYNHAAMAAVILRAYVSEKVCWIIEHHDIFSIYYWGHHWGLDRHAREKYKYHPYYQSAIDFCENYDQKSFDPDYDSLSIEFFEPMVHRIFARPCHNSSYLPKK
;
A
#
# COMPACT_ATOMS: atom_id res chain seq x y z
N THR A 1 -7.53 -5.78 -16.22
CA THR A 1 -6.56 -5.68 -15.10
C THR A 1 -6.49 -7.01 -14.37
N LEU A 2 -5.38 -7.34 -13.70
CA LEU A 2 -5.13 -8.68 -13.14
C LEU A 2 -5.90 -8.99 -11.83
N ALA A 3 -6.28 -7.98 -11.05
CA ALA A 3 -6.91 -8.14 -9.73
C ALA A 3 -7.92 -7.00 -9.44
N PRO A 4 -9.03 -6.90 -10.19
CA PRO A 4 -9.95 -5.75 -10.10
C PRO A 4 -10.61 -5.59 -8.73
N TYR A 5 -10.81 -6.68 -7.98
CA TYR A 5 -11.46 -6.67 -6.68
C TYR A 5 -10.50 -6.83 -5.50
N ASN A 6 -9.21 -7.02 -5.76
CA ASN A 6 -8.23 -7.44 -4.74
C ASN A 6 -6.80 -6.96 -5.07
N HIS A 7 -6.69 -5.82 -5.75
CA HIS A 7 -5.40 -5.27 -6.19
C HIS A 7 -4.44 -5.03 -5.02
N ALA A 8 -4.94 -4.55 -3.88
CA ALA A 8 -4.16 -4.30 -2.67
C ALA A 8 -3.47 -5.58 -2.16
N ALA A 9 -4.24 -6.66 -2.04
CA ALA A 9 -3.71 -7.97 -1.65
C ALA A 9 -2.69 -8.51 -2.67
N MET A 10 -2.98 -8.42 -3.97
CA MET A 10 -2.04 -8.85 -5.02
C MET A 10 -0.71 -8.08 -4.94
N ALA A 11 -0.77 -6.75 -4.85
CA ALA A 11 0.41 -5.90 -4.74
C ALA A 11 1.24 -6.22 -3.48
N ALA A 12 0.57 -6.40 -2.34
CA ALA A 12 1.23 -6.77 -1.10
C ALA A 12 1.96 -8.12 -1.21
N VAL A 13 1.35 -9.14 -1.85
CA VAL A 13 2.02 -10.44 -2.06
C VAL A 13 3.30 -10.31 -2.89
N ILE A 14 3.29 -9.50 -3.96
CA ILE A 14 4.48 -9.26 -4.78
C ILE A 14 5.59 -8.58 -3.95
N LEU A 15 5.23 -7.60 -3.12
CA LEU A 15 6.18 -6.80 -2.36
C LEU A 15 6.71 -7.50 -1.10
N ARG A 16 5.96 -8.46 -0.53
CA ARG A 16 6.20 -9.07 0.79
C ARG A 16 7.62 -9.56 1.03
N ALA A 17 8.29 -10.04 -0.01
CA ALA A 17 9.65 -10.54 0.08
C ALA A 17 10.72 -9.44 0.11
N TYR A 18 10.39 -8.20 -0.27
CA TYR A 18 11.35 -7.12 -0.51
C TYR A 18 11.18 -5.91 0.41
N VAL A 19 9.97 -5.71 0.97
CA VAL A 19 9.67 -4.59 1.88
C VAL A 19 9.39 -5.04 3.31
N SER A 20 9.45 -4.11 4.27
CA SER A 20 9.14 -4.42 5.66
C SER A 20 7.69 -4.87 5.84
N GLU A 21 7.41 -5.60 6.92
CA GLU A 21 6.06 -6.01 7.30
C GLU A 21 5.10 -4.81 7.37
N LYS A 22 5.56 -3.69 7.93
CA LYS A 22 4.81 -2.43 7.96
C LYS A 22 4.36 -1.96 6.57
N VAL A 23 5.28 -1.90 5.60
CA VAL A 23 4.95 -1.45 4.24
C VAL A 23 4.01 -2.44 3.57
N CYS A 24 4.28 -3.75 3.70
CA CYS A 24 3.42 -4.80 3.16
C CYS A 24 1.99 -4.68 3.71
N TRP A 25 1.86 -4.46 5.02
CA TRP A 25 0.57 -4.33 5.69
C TRP A 25 -0.19 -3.08 5.23
N ILE A 26 0.49 -1.94 5.10
CA ILE A 26 -0.13 -0.71 4.59
C ILE A 26 -0.66 -0.94 3.17
N ILE A 27 0.15 -1.50 2.26
CA ILE A 27 -0.29 -1.76 0.87
C ILE A 27 -1.43 -2.78 0.83
N GLU A 28 -1.43 -3.80 1.68
CA GLU A 28 -2.50 -4.80 1.71
C GLU A 28 -3.85 -4.23 2.14
N HIS A 29 -3.85 -3.15 2.94
CA HIS A 29 -5.06 -2.60 3.57
C HIS A 29 -5.38 -1.15 3.15
N HIS A 30 -4.57 -0.50 2.31
CA HIS A 30 -4.78 0.91 1.99
C HIS A 30 -6.17 1.17 1.39
N ASP A 31 -6.69 0.23 0.59
CA ASP A 31 -8.00 0.34 -0.06
C ASP A 31 -9.14 0.60 0.94
N ILE A 32 -9.24 -0.18 2.02
CA ILE A 32 -10.25 0.01 3.06
C ILE A 32 -10.00 1.25 3.92
N PHE A 33 -8.75 1.68 4.09
CA PHE A 33 -8.44 2.93 4.78
C PHE A 33 -8.86 4.15 3.94
N SER A 34 -8.68 4.09 2.62
CA SER A 34 -9.03 5.15 1.68
C SER A 34 -10.55 5.34 1.55
N ILE A 35 -11.37 4.31 1.82
CA ILE A 35 -12.84 4.42 1.91
C ILE A 35 -13.26 5.53 2.89
N TYR A 36 -12.44 5.87 3.90
CA TYR A 36 -12.75 6.96 4.83
C TYR A 36 -13.02 8.30 4.14
N TYR A 37 -12.34 8.57 3.02
CA TYR A 37 -12.40 9.84 2.30
C TYR A 37 -13.58 9.93 1.32
N TRP A 38 -13.97 8.82 0.68
CA TRP A 38 -14.98 8.85 -0.39
C TRP A 38 -16.21 7.98 -0.13
N GLY A 39 -16.13 6.95 0.73
CA GLY A 39 -17.15 5.92 0.90
C GLY A 39 -18.54 6.45 1.27
N HIS A 40 -18.58 7.51 2.07
CA HIS A 40 -19.83 8.16 2.49
C HIS A 40 -20.63 8.79 1.33
N HIS A 41 -19.98 9.16 0.23
CA HIS A 41 -20.67 9.63 -0.97
C HIS A 41 -21.38 8.49 -1.73
N TRP A 42 -21.04 7.23 -1.43
CA TRP A 42 -21.54 6.02 -2.11
C TRP A 42 -22.35 5.13 -1.15
N GLY A 43 -22.72 5.64 0.03
CA GLY A 43 -23.45 4.88 1.05
C GLY A 43 -22.64 3.77 1.73
N LEU A 44 -21.32 3.77 1.57
CA LEU A 44 -20.42 2.82 2.24
C LEU A 44 -20.09 3.30 3.65
N ASP A 45 -19.73 2.36 4.52
CA ASP A 45 -19.21 2.67 5.85
C ASP A 45 -17.79 3.26 5.74
N ARG A 46 -17.70 4.59 5.86
CA ARG A 46 -16.42 5.29 5.89
C ARG A 46 -15.51 4.86 7.06
N HIS A 47 -16.07 4.26 8.11
CA HIS A 47 -15.35 3.76 9.27
C HIS A 47 -14.99 2.27 9.18
N ALA A 48 -15.12 1.64 8.01
CA ALA A 48 -14.76 0.23 7.80
C ALA A 48 -13.32 -0.12 8.24
N ARG A 49 -12.40 0.85 8.19
CA ARG A 49 -11.02 0.71 8.70
C ARG A 49 -10.94 0.38 10.19
N GLU A 50 -11.92 0.76 11.00
CA GLU A 50 -11.92 0.60 12.47
C GLU A 50 -11.83 -0.86 12.93
N LYS A 51 -12.11 -1.82 12.03
CA LYS A 51 -11.85 -3.25 12.29
C LYS A 51 -10.36 -3.55 12.57
N TYR A 52 -9.45 -2.66 12.20
CA TYR A 52 -8.00 -2.76 12.43
C TYR A 52 -7.47 -1.82 13.50
N LYS A 53 -8.32 -1.10 14.27
CA LYS A 53 -7.90 -0.03 15.20
C LYS A 53 -6.83 -0.43 16.24
N TYR A 54 -6.70 -1.71 16.54
CA TYR A 54 -5.71 -2.24 17.49
C TYR A 54 -4.43 -2.78 16.83
N HIS A 55 -4.33 -2.75 15.50
CA HIS A 55 -3.14 -3.18 14.79
C HIS A 55 -2.01 -2.14 14.97
N PRO A 56 -0.75 -2.54 15.20
CA PRO A 56 0.36 -1.60 15.43
C PRO A 56 0.59 -0.63 14.26
N TYR A 57 0.16 -0.98 13.05
CA TYR A 57 0.31 -0.15 11.85
C TYR A 57 -0.95 0.63 11.45
N TYR A 58 -2.01 0.60 12.28
CA TYR A 58 -3.27 1.30 12.01
C TYR A 58 -3.04 2.78 11.68
N GLN A 59 -2.36 3.51 12.57
CA GLN A 59 -2.09 4.94 12.35
C GLN A 59 -1.23 5.16 11.10
N SER A 60 -0.26 4.29 10.83
CA SER A 60 0.59 4.44 9.65
C SER A 60 -0.17 4.26 8.33
N ALA A 61 -1.21 3.44 8.29
CA ALA A 61 -2.07 3.34 7.11
C ALA A 61 -2.96 4.58 6.96
N ILE A 62 -3.46 5.16 8.07
CA ILE A 62 -4.14 6.47 8.02
C ILE A 62 -3.19 7.53 7.45
N ASP A 63 -1.99 7.66 8.02
CA ASP A 63 -1.01 8.65 7.59
C ASP A 63 -0.62 8.48 6.12
N PHE A 64 -0.53 7.24 5.64
CA PHE A 64 -0.27 6.97 4.23
C PHE A 64 -1.41 7.48 3.33
N CYS A 65 -2.65 7.15 3.67
CA CYS A 65 -3.80 7.55 2.86
C CYS A 65 -4.01 9.07 2.89
N GLU A 66 -3.83 9.70 4.05
CA GLU A 66 -3.98 11.13 4.26
C GLU A 66 -2.92 11.95 3.50
N ASN A 67 -1.67 11.49 3.53
CA ASN A 67 -0.56 12.26 2.99
C ASN A 67 -0.27 11.96 1.52
N TYR A 68 -0.57 10.75 1.06
CA TYR A 68 -0.19 10.30 -0.28
C TYR A 68 -1.38 9.85 -1.11
N ASP A 69 -2.12 8.81 -0.71
CA ASP A 69 -3.13 8.16 -1.58
C ASP A 69 -4.25 9.12 -2.02
N GLN A 70 -5.04 9.62 -1.07
CA GLN A 70 -6.22 10.44 -1.39
C GLN A 70 -5.84 11.77 -2.07
N LYS A 71 -4.61 12.26 -1.88
CA LYS A 71 -4.18 13.55 -2.46
C LYS A 71 -3.68 13.43 -3.89
N SER A 72 -3.46 12.23 -4.41
CA SER A 72 -2.78 12.00 -5.70
C SER A 72 -3.72 11.93 -6.92
N PHE A 73 -4.78 12.75 -6.94
CA PHE A 73 -5.78 12.75 -8.03
C PHE A 73 -5.83 14.06 -8.83
N ASP A 74 -4.89 14.97 -8.61
CA ASP A 74 -4.75 16.20 -9.40
C ASP A 74 -3.97 15.90 -10.71
N PRO A 75 -4.61 15.98 -11.89
CA PRO A 75 -3.95 15.69 -13.16
C PRO A 75 -2.90 16.73 -13.55
N ASP A 76 -2.94 17.92 -12.96
CA ASP A 76 -2.02 19.03 -13.24
C ASP A 76 -0.86 19.10 -12.23
N TYR A 77 -0.78 18.15 -11.28
CA TYR A 77 0.28 18.12 -10.28
C TYR A 77 1.64 17.82 -10.92
N ASP A 78 2.64 18.67 -10.62
CA ASP A 78 4.01 18.52 -11.10
C ASP A 78 4.66 17.27 -10.51
N SER A 79 4.59 16.18 -11.27
CA SER A 79 5.06 14.85 -10.89
C SER A 79 6.36 14.52 -11.62
N LEU A 80 7.31 13.94 -10.90
CA LEU A 80 8.49 13.35 -11.52
C LEU A 80 8.08 12.14 -12.39
N SER A 81 8.82 11.91 -13.48
CA SER A 81 8.54 10.80 -14.39
C SER A 81 8.85 9.44 -13.75
N ILE A 82 8.34 8.36 -14.33
CA ILE A 82 8.56 7.01 -13.80
C ILE A 82 10.05 6.61 -13.85
N GLU A 83 10.79 7.08 -14.86
CA GLU A 83 12.22 6.84 -15.03
C GLU A 83 13.04 7.42 -13.87
N PHE A 84 12.58 8.51 -13.25
CA PHE A 84 13.22 9.04 -12.05
C PHE A 84 13.18 8.04 -10.88
N PHE A 85 12.07 7.29 -10.75
CA PHE A 85 11.87 6.33 -9.66
C PHE A 85 12.43 4.94 -9.96
N GLU A 86 12.59 4.58 -11.24
CA GLU A 86 13.04 3.26 -11.68
C GLU A 86 14.31 2.77 -10.94
N PRO A 87 15.41 3.56 -10.82
CA PRO A 87 16.59 3.12 -10.10
C PRO A 87 16.32 2.80 -8.62
N MET A 88 15.34 3.48 -8.00
CA MET A 88 14.96 3.23 -6.61
C MET A 88 14.21 1.91 -6.47
N VAL A 89 13.30 1.63 -7.40
CA VAL A 89 12.53 0.39 -7.46
C VAL A 89 13.48 -0.80 -7.64
N HIS A 90 14.43 -0.72 -8.59
CA HIS A 90 15.45 -1.76 -8.78
C HIS A 90 16.26 -2.01 -7.50
N ARG A 91 16.64 -0.96 -6.76
CA ARG A 91 17.33 -1.11 -5.46
C ARG A 91 16.51 -1.83 -4.39
N ILE A 92 15.17 -1.79 -4.45
CA ILE A 92 14.32 -2.55 -3.52
C ILE A 92 14.31 -4.03 -3.91
N PHE A 93 14.08 -4.32 -5.18
CA PHE A 93 13.96 -5.70 -5.68
C PHE A 93 15.30 -6.44 -5.73
N ALA A 94 16.43 -5.72 -5.79
CA ALA A 94 17.77 -6.32 -5.70
C ALA A 94 18.17 -6.75 -4.28
N ARG A 95 17.38 -6.41 -3.24
CA ARG A 95 17.70 -6.79 -1.85
C ARG A 95 17.51 -8.28 -1.64
N PRO A 96 18.29 -8.92 -0.76
CA PRO A 96 18.01 -10.29 -0.32
C PRO A 96 16.59 -10.37 0.26
N CYS A 97 15.80 -11.35 -0.19
CA CYS A 97 14.46 -11.55 0.31
C CYS A 97 14.50 -11.92 1.80
N HIS A 98 13.77 -11.20 2.65
CA HIS A 98 13.81 -11.41 4.11
C HIS A 98 12.84 -12.49 4.61
N ASN A 99 11.86 -12.91 3.78
CA ASN A 99 10.75 -13.78 4.20
C ASN A 99 10.38 -14.90 3.21
N SER A 100 11.31 -15.38 2.38
CA SER A 100 11.00 -16.53 1.52
C SER A 100 11.03 -17.82 2.34
N SER A 101 9.88 -18.49 2.48
CA SER A 101 9.79 -19.87 2.98
C SER A 101 10.57 -20.87 2.12
N TYR A 102 10.97 -20.47 0.90
CA TYR A 102 11.66 -21.28 -0.08
C TYR A 102 13.17 -20.97 -0.18
N LEU A 103 13.67 -19.96 0.53
CA LEU A 103 15.10 -19.65 0.58
C LEU A 103 15.67 -19.99 1.95
N PRO A 104 16.92 -20.48 2.03
CA PRO A 104 17.56 -20.74 3.31
C PRO A 104 17.59 -19.47 4.16
N LYS A 105 17.21 -19.58 5.44
CA LYS A 105 17.38 -18.51 6.41
C LYS A 105 18.89 -18.24 6.53
N LYS A 106 19.29 -16.98 6.35
CA LYS A 106 20.67 -16.54 6.62
C LYS A 106 20.93 -16.43 8.11
#